data_AF-A0A0B8QQS6-F1
#
_entry.id   AF-A0A0B8QQS6-F1
#
_cell.length_a   1.000
_cell.length_b   1.000
_cell.length_c   1.000
_cell.angle_alpha   90.00
_cell.angle_beta   90.00
_cell.angle_gamma   90.00
#
_symmetry.space_group_name_H-M   'P 1'
#
loop_
_entity.id
_entity.type
_entity.pdbx_description
1 polymer ?
#
loop_
_entity_poly.entity_id
_entity_poly.type
_entity_poly.pdbx_seq_one_letter_code
_entity_poly.pdbx_strand_id
1 'polypeptide(L)'
;MTSRFHDIYETLPTEFVDSFKAIFDAADFKGVVTEAQFKTLQQASALEEQELKLALLPFAAAYSVAPISNFNVGAIVKGNSNTLYFGANLEFAGAQLGQTVHAEQSAISHAWMKGETGILDITINFSPCGTVVSL
;
A
#
# COMPACT_ATOMS: atom_id res chain seq x y z
N MET A 1 21.69 7.92 -0.03
CA MET A 1 20.46 7.35 -0.62
C MET A 1 19.34 7.64 0.35
N THR A 2 18.43 8.53 0.00
CA THR A 2 17.27 8.84 0.82
C THR A 2 16.32 7.64 0.76
N SER A 3 15.92 7.07 1.90
CA SER A 3 14.94 5.96 1.93
C SER A 3 13.67 6.42 1.21
N ARG A 4 13.02 5.53 0.44
CA ARG A 4 11.76 5.79 -0.28
C ARG A 4 10.68 6.41 0.61
N PHE A 5 10.75 6.14 1.91
CA PHE A 5 9.77 6.56 2.90
C PHE A 5 10.22 7.76 3.75
N HIS A 6 11.35 8.39 3.43
CA HIS A 6 11.91 9.48 4.24
C HIS A 6 10.90 10.58 4.55
N ASP A 7 10.27 11.16 3.53
CA ASP A 7 9.30 12.23 3.68
C ASP A 7 8.06 11.77 4.47
N ILE A 8 7.69 10.50 4.36
CA ILE A 8 6.57 9.92 5.12
C ILE A 8 6.93 9.86 6.61
N TYR A 9 8.15 9.43 6.95
CA TYR A 9 8.59 9.39 8.35
C TYR A 9 8.63 10.77 9.01
N GLU A 10 8.85 11.85 8.26
CA GLU A 10 8.80 13.22 8.80
C GLU A 10 7.38 13.66 9.17
N THR A 11 6.36 13.05 8.56
CA THR A 11 4.95 13.36 8.83
C THR A 11 4.32 12.48 9.93
N LEU A 12 5.00 11.40 10.32
CA LEU A 12 4.51 10.50 11.36
C LEU A 12 4.86 11.02 12.76
N PRO A 13 3.99 10.80 13.77
CA PRO A 13 4.35 10.99 15.17
C PRO A 13 5.64 10.24 15.52
N THR A 14 6.57 10.93 16.18
CA THR A 14 7.93 10.42 16.46
C THR A 14 7.92 9.08 17.18
N GLU A 15 6.91 8.84 18.01
CA GLU A 15 6.73 7.62 18.79
C GLU A 15 6.45 6.37 17.92
N PHE A 16 6.01 6.52 16.68
CA PHE A 16 5.71 5.42 15.76
C PHE A 16 6.89 5.08 14.84
N VAL A 17 7.74 6.07 14.55
CA VAL A 17 8.71 6.04 13.45
C VAL A 17 9.66 4.84 13.53
N ASP A 18 10.18 4.52 14.72
CA ASP A 18 11.15 3.42 14.85
C ASP A 18 10.51 2.05 14.57
N SER A 19 9.27 1.84 15.04
CA SER A 19 8.53 0.59 14.77
C SER A 19 8.19 0.44 13.30
N PHE A 20 7.85 1.56 12.63
CA PHE A 20 7.57 1.58 11.20
C PHE A 20 8.85 1.30 10.40
N LYS A 21 9.96 1.97 10.72
CA LYS A 21 11.25 1.75 10.06
C LYS A 21 11.74 0.32 10.21
N ALA A 22 11.55 -0.32 11.36
CA ALA A 22 11.95 -1.70 11.59
C ALA A 22 11.32 -2.69 10.60
N ILE A 23 10.14 -2.37 10.06
CA ILE A 23 9.44 -3.19 9.06
C ILE A 23 9.72 -2.67 7.64
N PHE A 24 9.59 -1.36 7.41
CA PHE A 24 9.59 -0.77 6.07
C PHE A 24 10.97 -0.51 5.50
N ASP A 25 11.98 -0.27 6.33
CA ASP A 25 13.37 -0.11 5.88
C ASP A 25 14.12 -1.46 5.82
N ALA A 26 13.44 -2.59 6.09
CA ALA A 26 14.01 -3.92 5.90
C ALA A 26 14.38 -4.15 4.43
N ALA A 27 15.58 -4.67 4.17
CA ALA A 27 16.12 -4.80 2.82
C ALA A 27 15.28 -5.72 1.90
N ASP A 28 14.50 -6.62 2.49
CA ASP A 28 13.62 -7.56 1.82
C ASP A 28 12.13 -7.16 1.88
N PHE A 29 11.82 -5.95 2.35
CA PHE A 29 10.45 -5.45 2.35
C PHE A 29 9.93 -5.33 0.92
N LYS A 30 8.83 -6.04 0.64
CA LYS A 30 8.23 -6.17 -0.70
C LYS A 30 6.79 -5.67 -0.74
N GLY A 31 6.42 -4.72 0.11
CA GLY A 31 5.05 -4.24 0.20
C GLY A 31 4.08 -5.28 0.76
N VAL A 32 4.58 -6.18 1.62
CA VAL A 32 3.78 -7.20 2.31
C VAL A 32 3.92 -6.97 3.80
N VAL A 33 2.79 -6.78 4.48
CA VAL A 33 2.74 -6.64 5.95
C VAL A 33 1.96 -7.81 6.50
N THR A 34 2.67 -8.74 7.14
CA THR A 34 2.07 -9.90 7.79
C THR A 34 1.15 -9.48 8.93
N GLU A 35 0.21 -10.34 9.33
CA GLU A 35 -0.66 -10.09 10.50
C GLU A 35 0.15 -9.76 11.76
N ALA A 36 1.29 -10.45 11.98
CA ALA A 36 2.16 -10.20 13.11
C ALA A 36 2.78 -8.80 13.06
N GLN A 37 3.31 -8.39 11.90
CA GLN A 37 3.84 -7.03 11.71
C GLN A 37 2.76 -5.97 11.87
N PHE A 38 1.56 -6.21 11.32
CA PHE A 38 0.44 -5.29 11.47
C PHE A 38 0.05 -5.11 12.95
N LYS A 39 -0.02 -6.20 13.73
CA LYS A 39 -0.26 -6.13 15.18
C LYS A 39 0.84 -5.37 15.92
N THR A 40 2.12 -5.54 15.54
CA THR A 40 3.21 -4.73 16.10
C THR A 40 3.01 -3.25 15.84
N LEU A 41 2.62 -2.88 14.62
CA LEU A 41 2.32 -1.49 14.26
C LEU A 41 1.10 -0.94 15.02
N GLN A 42 0.04 -1.74 15.20
CA GLN A 42 -1.14 -1.36 16.00
C GLN A 42 -0.75 -1.13 17.47
N GLN A 43 0.05 -2.01 18.06
CA GLN A 43 0.50 -1.86 19.44
C GLN A 43 1.37 -0.61 19.64
N ALA A 44 2.25 -0.31 18.68
CA ALA A 44 3.12 0.86 18.73
C ALA A 44 2.35 2.18 18.53
N SER A 45 1.31 2.15 17.68
CA SER A 45 0.56 3.36 17.32
C SER A 45 -0.70 3.61 18.14
N ALA A 46 -1.20 2.59 18.84
CA ALA A 46 -2.52 2.57 19.47
C ALA A 46 -3.68 2.95 18.53
N LEU A 47 -3.48 2.82 17.21
CA LEU A 47 -4.49 3.07 16.19
C LEU A 47 -5.40 1.86 16.00
N GLU A 48 -6.67 2.13 15.73
CA GLU A 48 -7.60 1.10 15.29
C GLU A 48 -7.22 0.56 13.90
N GLU A 49 -7.68 -0.64 13.55
CA GLU A 49 -7.29 -1.31 12.30
C GLU A 49 -7.48 -0.41 11.07
N GLN A 50 -8.63 0.25 10.96
CA GLN A 50 -8.95 1.09 9.81
C GLN A 50 -8.09 2.36 9.76
N GLU A 51 -7.83 2.97 10.92
CA GLU A 51 -6.99 4.16 11.03
C GLU A 51 -5.54 3.83 10.66
N LEU A 52 -5.04 2.68 11.12
CA LEU A 52 -3.70 2.22 10.76
C LEU A 52 -3.61 1.92 9.27
N LYS A 53 -4.58 1.23 8.66
CA LYS A 53 -4.59 1.00 7.20
C LYS A 53 -4.55 2.31 6.42
N LEU A 54 -5.30 3.33 6.86
CA LEU A 54 -5.26 4.66 6.24
C LEU A 54 -3.87 5.32 6.40
N ALA A 55 -3.27 5.23 7.59
CA ALA A 55 -1.91 5.73 7.85
C ALA A 55 -0.82 5.01 7.04
N LEU A 56 -1.09 3.78 6.59
CA LEU A 56 -0.19 3.01 5.72
C LEU A 56 -0.32 3.34 4.22
N LEU A 57 -1.39 4.01 3.78
CA LEU A 57 -1.59 4.33 2.36
C LEU A 57 -0.46 5.14 1.72
N PRO A 58 0.16 6.14 2.40
CA PRO A 58 1.33 6.84 1.85
C PRO A 58 2.50 5.89 1.54
N PHE A 59 2.72 4.86 2.36
CA PHE A 59 3.77 3.87 2.12
C PHE A 59 3.48 3.05 0.87
N ALA A 60 2.23 2.68 0.63
CA ALA A 60 1.82 2.03 -0.61
C ALA A 60 1.97 2.99 -1.82
N ALA A 61 1.50 4.23 -1.71
CA ALA A 61 1.56 5.23 -2.78
C ALA A 61 3.00 5.59 -3.19
N ALA A 62 3.99 5.44 -2.30
CA ALA A 62 5.39 5.64 -2.63
C ALA A 62 5.96 4.63 -3.65
N TYR A 63 5.21 3.57 -3.98
CA TYR A 63 5.52 2.64 -5.08
C TYR A 63 4.93 3.06 -6.44
N SER A 64 4.17 4.16 -6.48
CA SER A 64 3.54 4.64 -7.71
C SER A 64 4.56 5.03 -8.77
N VAL A 65 4.20 4.77 -10.02
CA VAL A 65 4.92 5.27 -11.20
C VAL A 65 3.88 5.96 -12.08
N ALA A 66 3.72 7.27 -11.90
CA ALA A 66 2.66 8.05 -12.57
C ALA A 66 3.21 9.23 -13.42
N PRO A 67 4.06 8.98 -14.44
CA PRO A 67 4.67 10.04 -15.25
C PRO A 67 3.69 10.86 -16.10
N ILE A 68 2.43 10.41 -16.28
CA ILE A 68 1.43 11.10 -17.10
C ILE A 68 0.59 12.02 -16.23
N SER A 69 0.03 11.50 -15.14
CA SER A 69 -0.86 12.25 -14.26
C SER A 69 -0.13 13.03 -13.16
N ASN A 70 1.08 12.59 -12.78
CA ASN A 70 1.76 13.01 -11.54
C ASN A 70 0.90 12.80 -10.28
N PHE A 71 -0.02 11.84 -10.32
CA PHE A 71 -0.94 11.55 -9.24
C PHE A 71 -0.67 10.17 -8.65
N ASN A 72 -0.04 10.15 -7.46
CA ASN A 72 0.36 8.92 -6.79
C ASN A 72 -0.80 8.37 -5.95
N VAL A 73 -1.29 7.19 -6.33
CA VAL A 73 -2.38 6.48 -5.64
C VAL A 73 -1.83 5.21 -5.02
N GLY A 74 -2.17 4.99 -3.75
CA GLY A 74 -1.86 3.77 -3.01
C GLY A 74 -3.14 3.01 -2.67
N ALA A 75 -3.04 1.68 -2.66
CA ALA A 75 -4.09 0.79 -2.21
C ALA A 75 -3.50 -0.29 -1.30
N ILE A 76 -4.30 -0.78 -0.37
CA ILE A 76 -3.95 -1.88 0.52
C ILE A 76 -5.07 -2.91 0.45
N VAL A 77 -4.71 -4.15 0.11
CA VAL A 77 -5.62 -5.29 0.14
C VAL A 77 -5.33 -6.12 1.37
N LYS A 78 -6.37 -6.48 2.13
CA LYS A 78 -6.29 -7.48 3.21
C LYS A 78 -6.75 -8.82 2.66
N GLY A 79 -5.85 -9.79 2.62
CA GLY A 79 -6.17 -11.16 2.21
C GLY A 79 -6.87 -11.96 3.32
N ASN A 80 -7.36 -13.16 2.97
CA ASN A 80 -7.94 -14.10 3.94
C ASN A 80 -6.95 -14.53 5.04
N SER A 81 -5.63 -14.45 4.76
CA SER A 81 -4.60 -14.70 5.78
C SER A 81 -4.41 -13.56 6.79
N ASN A 82 -5.17 -12.46 6.67
CA ASN A 82 -4.95 -11.18 7.36
C ASN A 82 -3.64 -10.47 6.98
N THR A 83 -2.90 -10.97 5.99
CA THR A 83 -1.76 -10.25 5.42
C THR A 83 -2.24 -9.09 4.57
N LEU A 84 -1.55 -7.96 4.68
CA LEU A 84 -1.77 -6.78 3.86
C LEU A 84 -0.81 -6.74 2.68
N TYR A 85 -1.34 -6.39 1.51
CA TYR A 85 -0.61 -6.29 0.26
C TYR A 85 -0.75 -4.88 -0.30
N PHE A 86 0.38 -4.21 -0.48
CA PHE A 86 0.41 -2.88 -1.06
C PHE A 86 0.25 -2.95 -2.58
N GLY A 87 -0.43 -1.96 -3.13
CA GLY A 87 -0.47 -1.66 -4.56
C GLY A 87 -0.38 -0.17 -4.80
N ALA A 88 0.09 0.19 -5.98
CA ALA A 88 0.18 1.57 -6.44
C ALA A 88 -0.10 1.64 -7.94
N ASN A 89 -0.54 2.80 -8.42
CA ASN A 89 -0.82 2.99 -9.85
C ASN A 89 0.47 3.01 -10.68
N LEU A 90 0.39 2.44 -11.88
CA LEU A 90 1.48 2.39 -12.86
C LEU A 90 0.98 2.94 -14.20
N GLU A 91 1.66 3.95 -14.72
CA GLU A 91 1.41 4.57 -16.01
C GLU A 91 2.64 4.43 -16.91
N PHE A 92 2.41 4.24 -18.21
CA PHE A 92 3.46 3.97 -19.18
C PHE A 92 3.48 5.06 -20.25
N ALA A 93 4.49 5.94 -20.20
CA ALA A 93 4.64 7.01 -21.17
C ALA A 93 4.80 6.44 -22.60
N GLY A 94 4.05 6.99 -23.55
CA GLY A 94 4.06 6.54 -24.95
C GLY A 94 3.24 5.27 -25.24
N ALA A 95 2.63 4.65 -24.23
CA ALA A 95 1.67 3.55 -24.41
C ALA A 95 0.23 4.09 -24.46
N GLN A 96 -0.71 3.23 -24.89
CA GLN A 96 -2.14 3.53 -24.80
C GLN A 96 -2.59 3.55 -23.34
N LEU A 97 -3.53 4.45 -22.99
CA LEU A 97 -4.03 4.58 -21.60
C LEU A 97 -4.64 3.29 -21.02
N GLY A 98 -5.12 2.38 -21.88
CA GLY A 98 -5.62 1.07 -21.43
C GLY A 98 -4.53 0.14 -20.84
N GLN A 99 -3.25 0.52 -20.91
CA GLN A 99 -2.15 -0.19 -20.26
C GLN A 99 -1.89 0.31 -18.83
N THR A 100 -2.58 1.37 -18.38
CA THR A 100 -2.46 1.85 -17.00
C THR A 100 -2.98 0.80 -16.03
N VAL A 101 -2.20 0.54 -14.99
CA VAL A 101 -2.61 -0.32 -13.87
C VAL A 101 -3.03 0.56 -12.71
N HIS A 102 -4.23 0.36 -12.21
CA HIS A 102 -4.76 1.08 -11.05
C HIS A 102 -4.15 0.53 -9.76
N ALA A 103 -4.12 1.34 -8.70
CA ALA A 103 -3.54 0.91 -7.42
C ALA A 103 -4.27 -0.32 -6.85
N GLU A 104 -5.59 -0.38 -7.01
CA GLU A 104 -6.44 -1.49 -6.60
C GLU A 104 -6.10 -2.77 -7.37
N GLN A 105 -5.99 -2.68 -8.71
CA GLN A 105 -5.61 -3.80 -9.56
C GLN A 105 -4.21 -4.32 -9.18
N SER A 106 -3.29 -3.41 -8.89
CA SER A 106 -1.93 -3.71 -8.43
C SER A 106 -1.96 -4.46 -7.10
N ALA A 107 -2.71 -3.98 -6.11
CA ALA A 107 -2.81 -4.62 -4.78
C ALA A 107 -3.49 -6.00 -4.84
N ILE A 108 -4.57 -6.14 -5.61
CA ILE A 108 -5.27 -7.42 -5.82
C ILE A 108 -4.34 -8.42 -6.50
N SER A 109 -3.68 -8.01 -7.59
CA SER A 109 -2.72 -8.86 -8.30
C SER A 109 -1.56 -9.26 -7.40
N HIS A 110 -1.08 -8.34 -6.56
CA HIS A 110 -0.02 -8.63 -5.60
C HIS A 110 -0.44 -9.70 -4.58
N ALA A 111 -1.63 -9.58 -3.98
CA ALA A 111 -2.18 -10.59 -3.08
C ALA A 111 -2.29 -11.96 -3.79
N TRP A 112 -2.86 -11.98 -5.00
CA TRP A 112 -3.04 -13.21 -5.78
C TRP A 112 -1.71 -13.88 -6.13
N MET A 113 -0.71 -13.12 -6.59
CA MET A 113 0.64 -13.62 -6.89
C MET A 113 1.38 -14.15 -5.65
N LYS A 114 0.95 -13.76 -4.45
CA LYS A 114 1.47 -14.25 -3.18
C LYS A 114 0.70 -15.46 -2.63
N GLY A 115 -0.28 -15.95 -3.37
CA GLY A 115 -1.04 -17.16 -3.04
C GLY A 115 -2.26 -16.92 -2.15
N GLU A 116 -2.74 -15.67 -2.03
CA GLU A 116 -4.02 -15.43 -1.36
C GLU A 116 -5.18 -16.09 -2.10
N THR A 117 -6.12 -16.61 -1.31
CA THR A 117 -7.30 -17.34 -1.82
C THR A 117 -8.55 -16.47 -1.87
N GLY A 118 -8.48 -15.26 -1.31
CA GLY A 118 -9.56 -14.31 -1.29
C GLY A 118 -9.15 -13.01 -0.60
N ILE A 119 -10.01 -12.01 -0.72
CA ILE A 119 -9.82 -10.66 -0.21
C ILE A 119 -10.95 -10.37 0.79
N LEU A 120 -10.57 -9.90 1.97
CA LEU A 120 -11.50 -9.50 3.02
C LEU A 120 -11.95 -8.04 2.82
N ASP A 121 -10.99 -7.16 2.55
CA ASP A 121 -11.24 -5.74 2.31
C ASP A 121 -10.13 -5.10 1.47
N ILE A 122 -10.46 -3.92 0.95
CA ILE A 122 -9.54 -3.03 0.26
C ILE A 122 -9.65 -1.64 0.86
N THR A 123 -8.51 -1.01 1.12
CA THR A 123 -8.40 0.37 1.61
C THR A 123 -7.69 1.22 0.57
N ILE A 124 -8.27 2.39 0.25
CA ILE A 124 -7.78 3.34 -0.76
C ILE A 124 -7.98 4.77 -0.26
N ASN A 125 -7.15 5.70 -0.74
CA ASN A 125 -7.19 7.12 -0.36
C ASN A 125 -8.24 7.94 -1.10
N PHE A 126 -8.78 7.43 -2.21
CA PHE A 126 -9.81 8.09 -3.02
C PHE A 126 -10.88 7.07 -3.44
N SER A 127 -12.12 7.52 -3.60
CA SER A 127 -13.20 6.66 -4.08
C SER A 127 -12.81 5.99 -5.42
N PRO A 128 -13.10 4.69 -5.60
CA PRO A 128 -12.65 3.95 -6.77
C PRO A 128 -13.34 4.49 -8.02
N CYS A 129 -12.63 4.54 -9.15
CA CYS A 129 -13.26 4.91 -10.42
C CYS A 129 -14.13 3.75 -10.94
N GLY A 130 -15.14 4.04 -11.76
CA GLY A 130 -16.13 3.04 -12.22
C GLY A 130 -15.54 1.80 -12.92
N THR A 131 -14.33 1.89 -13.47
CA THR A 131 -13.59 0.77 -14.08
C THR A 131 -13.21 -0.32 -13.06
N VAL A 132 -13.08 0.02 -11.78
CA VAL A 132 -12.69 -0.92 -10.71
C VAL A 132 -13.87 -1.78 -10.24
N VAL A 133 -15.11 -1.38 -10.51
CA VAL A 133 -16.34 -2.03 -9.98
C VAL A 133 -16.84 -3.19 -10.86
N SER A 134 -16.16 -3.50 -11.97
CA SER A 134 -16.62 -4.52 -12.96
C SER A 134 -15.75 -5.77 -13.08
N LEU A 135 -14.98 -6.13 -12.04
CA LEU A 135 -14.28 -7.43 -11.96
C LEU A 135 -15.11 -8.46 -11.17
#